data_AF-A0A0F9B0X9-F1
#
_entry.id   AF-A0A0F9B0X9-F1
#
_cell.length_a   1.000
_cell.length_b   1.000
_cell.length_c   1.000
_cell.angle_alpha   90.00
_cell.angle_beta   90.00
_cell.angle_gamma   90.00
#
_symmetry.space_group_name_H-M   'P 1'
#
loop_
_entity.id
_entity.type
_entity.pdbx_description
1 polymer ?
#
loop_
_entity_poly.entity_id
_entity_poly.type
_entity_poly.pdbx_seq_one_letter_code
_entity_poly.pdbx_strand_id
1 'polypeptide(L)'
;VIKISFPETSIGLFINIFINIFEYLKIEHYIILHDLIDGDHIIKSIFRDDGSLDSYNPLTSLIWNEKDKIWMNHKLFIKDF
;
A
#
# COMPACT_ATOMS: atom_id res chain seq x y z
N VAL A 1 14.69 -1.48 -0.02
CA VAL A 1 13.95 -0.20 -0.02
C VAL A 1 14.77 0.79 -0.84
N ILE A 2 14.27 1.24 -1.99
CA ILE A 2 14.94 2.29 -2.78
C ILE A 2 14.56 3.63 -2.15
N LYS A 3 15.55 4.38 -1.64
CA LYS A 3 15.35 5.75 -1.19
C LYS A 3 15.82 6.68 -2.29
N ILE A 4 14.91 7.50 -2.81
CA ILE A 4 15.20 8.54 -3.78
C ILE A 4 15.07 9.86 -3.05
N SER A 5 16.15 10.63 -3.00
CA SER A 5 16.18 11.96 -2.43
C SER A 5 16.26 12.97 -3.57
N PHE A 6 15.31 13.90 -3.60
CA PHE A 6 15.27 14.95 -4.61
C PHE A 6 15.95 16.22 -4.07
N PRO A 7 16.50 17.08 -4.96
CA PRO A 7 16.97 18.41 -4.57
C PRO A 7 15.83 19.23 -3.94
N GLU A 8 16.17 20.29 -3.18
CA GLU A 8 15.17 21.23 -2.66
C GLU A 8 14.25 21.68 -3.80
N THR A 9 13.00 21.26 -3.72
CA THR A 9 12.00 21.48 -4.76
C THR A 9 10.65 21.69 -4.09
N SER A 10 9.78 22.48 -4.70
CA SER A 10 8.44 22.66 -4.16
C SER A 10 7.64 21.37 -4.32
N ILE A 11 6.84 21.03 -3.32
CA ILE A 11 6.03 19.80 -3.33
C ILE A 11 5.11 19.73 -4.56
N GLY A 12 4.60 20.87 -5.04
CA GLY A 12 3.79 20.93 -6.26
C GLY A 12 4.57 20.55 -7.51
N LEU A 13 5.84 20.96 -7.62
CA LEU A 13 6.68 20.62 -8.77
C LEU A 13 7.05 19.13 -8.75
N PHE A 14 7.25 18.57 -7.56
CA PHE A 14 7.43 17.14 -7.34
C PHE A 14 6.20 16.33 -7.79
N ILE A 15 5.00 16.70 -7.35
CA ILE A 15 3.74 16.01 -7.71
C ILE A 15 3.56 16.01 -9.24
N ASN A 16 3.82 17.15 -9.91
CA ASN A 16 3.69 17.24 -11.37
C ASN A 16 4.62 16.28 -12.12
N ILE A 17 5.85 16.08 -11.64
CA ILE A 17 6.79 15.12 -12.26
C ILE A 17 6.22 13.69 -12.18
N PHE A 18 5.64 13.31 -11.05
CA PHE A 18 5.05 11.98 -10.89
C PHE A 18 3.82 11.77 -11.77
N ILE A 19 2.94 12.78 -11.88
CA ILE A 19 1.79 12.75 -12.78
C ILE A 19 2.26 12.50 -14.21
N ASN A 20 3.25 13.27 -14.69
CA ASN A 20 3.79 13.11 -16.05
C ASN A 20 4.39 11.71 -16.29
N ILE A 21 5.06 11.14 -15.29
CA ILE A 21 5.60 9.78 -15.38
C ILE A 21 4.46 8.75 -15.45
N PHE A 22 3.42 8.90 -14.65
CA PHE A 22 2.28 7.98 -14.64
C PHE A 22 1.48 8.04 -15.94
N GLU A 23 1.29 9.24 -16.49
CA GLU A 23 0.70 9.43 -17.82
C GLU A 23 1.54 8.75 -18.90
N TYR A 24 2.86 8.97 -18.89
CA TYR A 24 3.78 8.32 -19.83
C TYR A 24 3.71 6.79 -19.75
N LEU A 25 3.62 6.25 -18.54
CA LEU A 25 3.51 4.80 -18.28
C LEU A 25 2.09 4.25 -18.45
N LYS A 26 1.10 5.09 -18.78
CA LYS A 26 -0.32 4.73 -18.88
C LYS A 26 -0.88 4.09 -17.60
N ILE A 27 -0.47 4.58 -16.44
CA ILE A 27 -1.02 4.17 -15.16
C ILE A 27 -2.32 4.94 -14.93
N GLU A 28 -3.46 4.27 -15.10
CA GLU A 28 -4.80 4.88 -15.01
C GLU A 28 -5.28 5.13 -13.58
N HIS A 29 -4.75 4.37 -12.61
CA HIS A 29 -5.19 4.43 -11.22
C HIS A 29 -3.99 4.58 -10.29
N TYR A 30 -3.80 5.79 -9.76
CA TYR A 30 -2.77 6.09 -8.78
C TYR A 30 -3.27 7.05 -7.71
N ILE A 31 -2.61 7.05 -6.56
CA ILE A 31 -2.86 7.97 -5.46
C ILE A 31 -1.51 8.58 -5.06
N ILE A 32 -1.41 9.90 -5.04
CA ILE A 32 -0.23 10.63 -4.57
C ILE A 32 -0.52 11.14 -3.15
N LEU A 33 -0.01 10.41 -2.16
CA LEU A 33 -0.14 10.75 -0.74
C LEU A 33 0.98 11.75 -0.38
N HIS A 34 0.63 13.03 -0.29
CA HIS A 34 1.56 14.11 0.06
C HIS A 34 1.23 14.80 1.39
N ASP A 35 -0.05 14.82 1.77
CA ASP A 35 -0.51 15.35 3.04
C ASP A 35 -0.79 14.23 4.05
N LEU A 36 -0.79 14.56 5.34
CA LEU A 36 -1.40 13.74 6.39
C LEU A 36 -2.90 13.67 6.09
N ILE A 37 -3.31 12.67 5.33
CA ILE A 37 -4.70 12.45 4.97
C ILE A 37 -5.35 11.61 6.06
N ASP A 38 -6.61 11.93 6.37
CA ASP A 38 -7.45 11.12 7.24
C ASP A 38 -7.54 9.68 6.69
N GLY A 39 -6.95 8.74 7.44
CA GLY A 39 -6.88 7.33 7.06
C GLY A 39 -8.26 6.72 6.86
N ASP A 40 -9.24 7.13 7.67
CA ASP A 40 -10.62 6.66 7.56
C ASP A 40 -11.23 7.08 6.21
N HIS A 41 -10.92 8.29 5.75
CA HIS A 41 -11.42 8.79 4.47
C HIS A 41 -10.81 8.04 3.29
N ILE A 42 -9.50 7.73 3.33
CA ILE A 42 -8.84 6.90 2.31
C ILE A 42 -9.48 5.52 2.26
N ILE A 43 -9.61 4.85 3.41
CA ILE A 43 -10.19 3.51 3.49
C ILE A 43 -11.60 3.51 2.89
N LYS A 44 -12.46 4.48 3.24
CA LYS A 44 -13.82 4.61 2.69
C LYS A 44 -13.88 4.96 1.20
N SER A 45 -12.86 5.62 0.66
CA SER A 45 -12.78 5.93 -0.77
C SER A 45 -12.37 4.72 -1.62
N ILE A 46 -11.53 3.84 -1.06
CA ILE A 46 -11.04 2.63 -1.73
C ILE A 46 -12.02 1.48 -1.54
N PHE A 47 -12.45 1.28 -0.30
CA PHE A 47 -13.39 0.24 0.12
C PHE A 47 -14.72 0.93 0.42
N ARG A 48 -15.81 0.47 -0.19
CA ARG A 48 -17.13 1.05 0.05
C ARG A 48 -17.44 1.01 1.56
N ASP A 49 -18.09 2.05 2.06
CA ASP A 49 -18.50 2.15 3.48
C ASP A 49 -19.72 1.23 3.74
N ASP A 50 -19.56 -0.06 3.46
CA ASP A 50 -20.60 -1.10 3.54
C ASP A 50 -20.36 -2.11 4.67
N GLY A 51 -19.41 -1.81 5.57
CA GLY A 51 -19.05 -2.68 6.70
C GLY A 51 -18.27 -3.93 6.32
N SER A 52 -17.84 -4.07 5.05
CA SER A 52 -17.06 -5.24 4.59
C SER A 52 -15.76 -5.45 5.36
N LEU A 53 -15.14 -4.37 5.85
CA LEU A 53 -13.90 -4.42 6.64
C LEU A 53 -14.13 -4.82 8.11
N ASP A 54 -15.34 -4.63 8.66
CA ASP A 54 -15.63 -4.90 10.08
C ASP A 54 -15.50 -6.40 10.42
N SER A 55 -15.77 -7.25 9.42
CA SER A 55 -15.62 -8.70 9.52
C SER A 55 -14.30 -9.22 8.94
N TYR A 56 -13.48 -8.34 8.35
CA TYR A 56 -12.24 -8.73 7.71
C TYR A 56 -11.15 -8.99 8.74
N ASN A 57 -10.76 -10.26 8.90
CA ASN A 57 -9.62 -10.64 9.70
C ASN A 57 -8.38 -10.86 8.80
N PRO A 58 -7.44 -9.89 8.71
CA PRO A 58 -6.25 -10.01 7.87
C PRO A 58 -5.33 -11.16 8.30
N LEU A 59 -5.43 -11.63 9.55
CA LEU A 59 -4.61 -12.74 10.06
C LEU A 59 -5.06 -14.10 9.52
N THR A 60 -6.25 -14.23 8.94
CA THR A 60 -6.69 -15.49 8.29
C THR A 60 -5.81 -15.87 7.10
N SER A 61 -5.10 -14.89 6.52
CA SER A 61 -4.14 -15.13 5.44
C SER A 61 -2.79 -15.66 5.94
N LEU A 62 -2.57 -15.65 7.26
CA LEU A 62 -1.33 -16.03 7.92
C LEU A 62 -1.53 -17.32 8.73
N ILE A 63 -0.49 -18.15 8.74
CA ILE A 63 -0.39 -19.35 9.58
C ILE A 63 0.66 -19.06 10.64
N TRP A 64 0.38 -19.46 11.88
CA TRP A 64 1.34 -19.37 12.97
C TRP A 64 2.52 -20.33 12.73
N ASN A 65 3.73 -19.79 12.64
CA ASN A 65 4.94 -20.60 12.59
C ASN A 65 5.38 -20.95 14.02
N GLU A 66 5.29 -22.22 14.38
CA GLU A 66 5.67 -22.70 15.71
C GLU A 66 7.17 -22.62 16.00
N LYS A 67 8.02 -22.66 14.99
CA LYS A 67 9.49 -22.61 15.11
C LYS A 67 9.96 -21.19 15.42
N ASP A 68 9.51 -20.24 14.62
CA ASP A 68 9.98 -18.85 14.68
C ASP A 68 9.06 -17.95 15.53
N LYS A 69 7.92 -18.48 16.00
CA LYS A 69 6.91 -17.79 16.83
C LYS A 69 6.41 -16.47 16.20
N ILE A 70 6.20 -16.50 14.89
CA ILE A 70 5.68 -15.38 14.09
C ILE A 70 4.57 -15.85 13.15
N TRP A 71 3.63 -14.96 12.83
CA TRP A 71 2.61 -15.20 11.81
C TRP A 71 3.22 -15.06 10.41
N MET A 72 3.12 -16.10 9.58
CA MET A 72 3.73 -16.14 8.25
C MET A 72 2.70 -16.42 7.17
N ASN A 73 2.93 -15.91 5.96
CA ASN A 73 2.05 -16.18 4.82
C ASN A 73 2.07 -17.67 4.45
N HIS A 74 0.89 -18.28 4.27
CA HIS A 74 0.76 -19.70 3.91
C HIS A 74 1.56 -20.09 2.64
N LYS A 75 1.76 -19.17 1.70
CA LYS A 75 2.57 -19.38 0.47
C LYS A 75 4.05 -19.63 0.75
N LEU A 76 4.56 -19.24 1.92
CA LEU A 76 5.95 -19.48 2.33
C LEU A 76 6.18 -20.92 2.81
N PHE A 77 5.11 -21.67 3.13
CA PHE A 77 5.19 -23.05 3.59
C PHE A 77 5.05 -24.08 2.45
N ILE A 78 4.75 -23.65 1.23
CA ILE A 78 4.51 -24.54 0.06
C ILE A 78 5.78 -24.72 -0.79
N LYS A 79 6.82 -23.91 -0.56
CA LYS A 79 8.11 -24.13 -1.22
C LYS A 79 8.99 -25.01 -0.35
N ASP A 80 9.16 -26.25 -0.78
CA ASP A 80 10.35 -27.03 -0.47
C ASP A 80 11.56 -26.17 -0.91
N PHE A 81 12.30 -25.66 0.07
CA PHE A 81 13.61 -25.04 -0.10
C PHE A 81 14.69 -26.07 0.20
#